data_AF-A0A8B6BQX9-F1
#
_entry.id   AF-A0A8B6BQX9-F1
#
_cell.length_a   1.000
_cell.length_b   1.000
_cell.length_c   1.000
_cell.angle_alpha   90.00
_cell.angle_beta   90.00
_cell.angle_gamma   90.00
#
_symmetry.space_group_name_H-M   'P 1'
#
loop_
_entity.id
_entity.type
_entity.pdbx_description
1 polymer ?
#
loop_
_entity_poly.entity_id
_entity_poly.type
_entity_poly.pdbx_seq_one_letter_code
_entity_poly.pdbx_strand_id
1 'polypeptide(L)'
;MSRKMDEDMEILDDTGESLNLDSRLTSIPLDALRRSSRSKIALYLDDQSDIIDEDCGYVTDWNGLAELIGFTALEMRKFGRQKSPTQDLLLDWEMTPALNPTLGNLWKYLIELGRLDVLQDCRSFVSE
;
A
#
# COMPACT_ATOMS: atom_id res chain seq x y z
N MET A 1 16.74 -2.73 15.83
CA MET A 1 17.79 -2.71 14.79
C MET A 1 17.11 -2.32 13.50
N SER A 2 17.28 -1.09 13.06
CA SER A 2 16.69 -0.61 11.81
C SER A 2 17.48 -1.25 10.67
N ARG A 3 16.91 -2.26 9.99
CA ARG A 3 17.44 -2.71 8.71
C ARG A 3 17.32 -1.51 7.79
N LYS A 4 18.47 -0.94 7.43
CA LYS A 4 18.57 -0.03 6.30
C LYS A 4 18.13 -0.88 5.12
N MET A 5 16.93 -0.62 4.59
CA MET A 5 16.55 -1.18 3.28
C MET A 5 17.63 -0.69 2.33
N ASP A 6 18.40 -1.63 1.77
CA ASP A 6 19.38 -1.30 0.75
C ASP A 6 18.63 -0.55 -0.36
N GLU A 7 19.01 0.70 -0.61
CA GLU A 7 18.34 1.61 -1.56
C GLU A 7 18.42 1.11 -3.03
N ASP A 8 19.06 -0.04 -3.25
CA ASP A 8 19.34 -0.64 -4.56
C ASP A 8 18.74 -2.06 -4.75
N MET A 9 17.88 -2.55 -3.85
CA MET A 9 17.27 -3.87 -4.03
C MET A 9 16.19 -3.82 -5.13
N GLU A 10 16.49 -4.40 -6.28
CA GLU A 10 15.53 -4.52 -7.38
C GLU A 10 14.48 -5.59 -7.05
N ILE A 11 13.23 -5.17 -6.88
CA ILE A 11 12.12 -6.08 -6.63
C ILE A 11 11.59 -6.52 -7.98
N LEU A 12 11.68 -7.81 -8.25
CA LEU A 12 11.26 -8.40 -9.52
C LEU A 12 9.95 -9.17 -9.31
N ASP A 13 9.09 -9.17 -10.33
CA ASP A 13 7.95 -10.07 -10.39
C ASP A 13 8.36 -11.47 -10.89
N ASP A 14 7.39 -12.38 -10.99
CA ASP A 14 7.59 -13.77 -11.46
C ASP A 14 8.11 -13.86 -12.91
N THR A 15 8.03 -12.77 -13.68
CA THR A 15 8.54 -12.68 -15.05
C THR A 15 9.95 -12.05 -15.13
N GLY A 16 10.49 -11.60 -14.00
CA GLY A 16 11.76 -10.89 -13.91
C GLY A 16 11.66 -9.40 -14.25
N GLU A 17 10.46 -8.82 -14.25
CA GLU A 17 10.27 -7.39 -14.46
C GLU A 17 10.32 -6.62 -13.13
N SER A 18 10.98 -5.45 -13.13
CA SER A 18 11.04 -4.59 -11.96
C SER A 18 9.67 -4.06 -11.55
N LEU A 19 9.27 -4.37 -10.32
CA LEU A 19 8.15 -3.81 -9.59
C LEU A 19 8.48 -2.47 -8.90
N ASN A 20 9.71 -1.96 -9.01
CA ASN A 20 10.04 -0.66 -8.46
C ASN A 20 9.21 0.47 -9.09
N LEU A 21 8.77 1.41 -8.26
CA LEU A 21 8.11 2.62 -8.70
C LEU A 21 9.14 3.58 -9.32
N ASP A 22 8.80 4.20 -10.45
CA ASP A 22 9.62 5.25 -11.05
C ASP A 22 9.87 6.38 -10.04
N SER A 23 11.12 6.80 -9.89
CA SER A 23 11.53 7.79 -8.89
C SER A 23 10.75 9.11 -9.02
N ARG A 24 10.29 9.47 -10.23
CA ARG A 24 9.47 10.67 -10.50
C ARG A 24 8.08 10.60 -9.87
N LEU A 25 7.59 9.40 -9.58
CA LEU A 25 6.26 9.17 -9.03
C LEU A 25 6.28 9.07 -7.50
N THR A 26 7.45 8.88 -6.89
CA THR A 26 7.59 8.65 -5.44
C THR A 26 7.04 9.80 -4.59
N SER A 27 7.25 11.04 -5.02
CA SER A 27 6.77 12.24 -4.33
C SER A 27 5.38 12.71 -4.75
N ILE A 28 4.71 12.00 -5.66
CA ILE A 28 3.36 12.37 -6.10
C ILE A 28 2.38 12.11 -4.94
N PRO A 29 1.50 13.08 -4.61
CA PRO A 29 0.49 12.89 -3.58
C PRO A 29 -0.46 11.73 -3.90
N LEU A 30 -0.96 11.06 -2.86
CA LEU A 30 -1.85 9.89 -3.00
C LEU A 30 -3.17 10.23 -3.71
N ASP A 31 -3.66 11.47 -3.62
CA ASP A 31 -4.90 11.92 -4.27
C ASP A 31 -4.85 11.81 -5.81
N ALA A 32 -3.65 11.83 -6.40
CA ALA A 32 -3.43 11.62 -7.82
C ALA A 32 -3.69 10.17 -8.26
N LEU A 33 -3.77 9.22 -7.31
CA LEU A 33 -4.07 7.83 -7.59
C LEU A 33 -5.49 7.69 -8.15
N ARG A 34 -5.59 7.23 -9.40
CA ARG A 34 -6.86 7.07 -10.12
C ARG A 34 -7.85 6.19 -9.36
N ARG A 35 -9.15 6.49 -9.53
CA ARG A 35 -10.24 5.69 -8.93
C ARG A 35 -10.16 4.21 -9.31
N SER A 36 -9.79 3.88 -10.55
CA SER A 36 -9.62 2.49 -10.99
C SER A 36 -8.53 1.78 -10.20
N SER A 37 -7.38 2.41 -9.98
CA SER A 37 -6.28 1.87 -9.18
C SER A 37 -6.73 1.64 -7.73
N ARG A 38 -7.41 2.63 -7.14
CA ARG A 38 -7.96 2.50 -5.77
C ARG A 38 -8.93 1.32 -5.65
N SER A 39 -9.83 1.15 -6.63
CA SER A 39 -10.75 0.01 -6.64
C SER A 39 -10.03 -1.32 -6.80
N LYS A 40 -8.94 -1.36 -7.58
CA LYS A 40 -8.13 -2.57 -7.75
C LYS A 40 -7.38 -2.92 -6.47
N ILE A 41 -6.73 -1.96 -5.82
CA ILE A 41 -6.08 -2.16 -4.50
C ILE A 41 -7.11 -2.65 -3.48
N ALA A 42 -8.29 -2.02 -3.43
CA ALA A 42 -9.36 -2.44 -2.53
C ALA A 42 -9.83 -3.88 -2.79
N LEU A 43 -9.95 -4.31 -4.05
CA LEU A 43 -10.29 -5.70 -4.38
C LEU A 43 -9.32 -6.72 -3.75
N TYR A 44 -8.05 -6.35 -3.62
CA TYR A 44 -6.99 -7.20 -3.07
C TYR A 44 -6.86 -7.13 -1.56
N LEU A 45 -7.10 -5.96 -0.96
CA LEU A 45 -6.85 -5.71 0.45
C LEU A 45 -8.10 -5.75 1.31
N ASP A 46 -9.31 -5.62 0.75
CA ASP A 46 -10.56 -5.72 1.51
C ASP A 46 -10.86 -7.16 1.96
N ASP A 47 -10.31 -8.16 1.27
CA ASP A 47 -10.41 -9.56 1.72
C ASP A 47 -9.50 -9.77 2.93
N GLN A 48 -10.10 -10.10 4.06
CA GLN A 48 -9.38 -10.21 5.33
C GLN A 48 -8.40 -11.37 5.28
N SER A 49 -7.17 -11.09 5.71
CA SER A 49 -6.09 -12.07 5.73
C SER A 49 -5.70 -12.42 7.16
N ASP A 50 -5.65 -13.72 7.45
CA ASP A 50 -5.00 -14.23 8.67
C ASP A 50 -3.49 -14.48 8.45
N ILE A 51 -2.98 -14.20 7.24
CA ILE A 51 -1.57 -14.35 6.90
C ILE A 51 -0.82 -13.13 7.44
N ILE A 52 0.17 -13.37 8.28
CA ILE A 52 1.11 -12.38 8.79
C ILE A 52 2.37 -12.46 7.94
N ASP A 53 2.80 -11.35 7.37
CA ASP A 53 4.10 -11.25 6.72
C ASP A 53 5.22 -11.39 7.77
N GLU A 54 6.13 -12.35 7.56
CA GLU A 54 7.17 -12.69 8.54
C GLU A 54 8.20 -11.56 8.72
N ASP A 55 8.39 -10.72 7.72
CA ASP A 55 9.39 -9.66 7.74
C ASP A 55 8.87 -8.38 8.41
N CYS A 56 7.64 -7.97 8.11
CA CYS A 56 7.06 -6.76 8.72
C CYS A 56 6.23 -7.04 9.99
N GLY A 57 5.78 -8.30 10.20
CA GLY A 57 4.99 -8.70 11.36
C GLY A 57 3.52 -8.23 11.34
N TYR A 58 3.02 -7.81 10.19
CA TYR A 58 1.65 -7.33 10.00
C TYR A 58 0.85 -8.26 9.09
N VAL A 59 -0.47 -8.23 9.22
CA VAL A 59 -1.37 -8.98 8.33
C VAL A 59 -1.36 -8.40 6.91
N THR A 60 -1.48 -9.24 5.89
CA THR A 60 -1.29 -8.84 4.48
C THR A 60 -2.53 -8.20 3.82
N ASP A 61 -3.43 -7.63 4.61
CA ASP A 61 -4.69 -6.99 4.18
C ASP A 61 -4.70 -5.48 4.50
N TRP A 62 -5.88 -4.86 4.40
CA TRP A 62 -6.06 -3.44 4.72
C TRP A 62 -5.68 -3.07 6.16
N ASN A 63 -5.79 -3.98 7.13
CA ASN A 63 -5.40 -3.70 8.53
C ASN A 63 -3.90 -3.51 8.64
N GLY A 64 -3.10 -4.40 8.04
CA GLY A 64 -1.64 -4.25 8.08
C GLY A 64 -1.18 -3.00 7.35
N LEU A 65 -1.84 -2.65 6.25
CA LEU A 65 -1.60 -1.36 5.58
C LEU A 65 -1.92 -0.19 6.50
N ALA A 66 -3.04 -0.22 7.22
CA ALA A 66 -3.42 0.83 8.15
C ALA A 66 -2.40 0.99 9.29
N GLU A 67 -1.90 -0.12 9.83
CA GLU A 67 -0.88 -0.13 10.89
C GLU A 67 0.45 0.43 10.38
N LEU A 68 0.91 0.04 9.20
CA LEU A 68 2.14 0.56 8.58
C LEU A 68 2.08 2.06 8.31
N ILE A 69 0.91 2.56 7.87
CA ILE A 69 0.68 3.98 7.67
C ILE A 69 0.71 4.74 9.01
N GLY A 70 0.33 4.08 10.11
CA GLY A 70 0.30 4.67 11.45
C GLY A 70 -1.08 5.11 11.93
N PHE A 71 -2.15 4.55 11.37
CA PHE A 71 -3.51 4.77 11.88
C PHE A 71 -3.68 4.13 13.27
N THR A 72 -4.52 4.76 14.09
CA THR A 72 -4.86 4.25 15.41
C THR A 72 -5.89 3.12 15.33
N ALA A 73 -5.95 2.29 16.37
CA ALA A 73 -6.95 1.24 16.49
C ALA A 73 -8.41 1.76 16.40
N LEU A 74 -8.67 3.02 16.76
CA LEU A 74 -10.01 3.60 16.65
C LEU A 74 -10.36 3.92 15.19
N GLU A 75 -9.42 4.46 14.43
CA GLU A 75 -9.58 4.75 13.00
C GLU A 75 -9.71 3.45 12.20
N MET A 76 -8.88 2.45 12.50
CA MET A 76 -9.00 1.13 11.88
C MET A 76 -10.37 0.48 12.13
N ARG A 77 -10.90 0.58 13.35
CA ARG A 77 -12.28 0.13 13.65
C ARG A 77 -13.35 0.89 12.88
N LYS A 78 -13.11 2.16 12.53
CA LYS A 78 -14.01 2.94 11.66
C LYS A 78 -13.96 2.39 10.24
N PHE A 79 -12.77 2.10 9.69
CA PHE A 79 -12.59 1.54 8.34
C PHE A 79 -13.24 0.16 8.21
N GLY A 80 -12.99 -0.74 9.16
CA GLY A 80 -13.53 -2.11 9.14
C GLY A 80 -15.05 -2.22 9.21
N ARG A 81 -15.78 -1.12 9.46
CA ARG A 81 -17.26 -1.08 9.41
C ARG A 81 -17.81 -0.68 8.05
N GLN A 82 -16.94 -0.23 7.15
CA GLN A 82 -17.32 0.25 5.83
C GLN A 82 -17.41 -0.90 4.84
N LYS A 83 -18.10 -0.65 3.72
CA LYS A 83 -18.22 -1.64 2.66
C LYS A 83 -16.87 -1.98 2.03
N SER A 84 -15.98 -1.00 1.96
CA SER A 84 -14.61 -1.15 1.46
C SER A 84 -13.66 -0.45 2.43
N PRO A 85 -13.14 -1.16 3.44
CA PRO A 85 -12.20 -0.60 4.40
C PRO A 85 -10.99 0.05 3.74
N THR A 86 -10.47 -0.53 2.65
CA THR A 86 -9.33 0.01 1.92
C THR A 86 -9.65 1.35 1.26
N GLN A 87 -10.83 1.52 0.66
CA GLN A 87 -11.20 2.79 0.05
C GLN A 87 -11.32 3.91 1.09
N ASP A 88 -11.95 3.62 2.22
CA ASP A 88 -12.08 4.59 3.32
C ASP A 88 -10.72 4.92 3.95
N LEU A 89 -9.84 3.93 4.09
CA LEU A 89 -8.46 4.12 4.55
C LEU A 89 -7.69 5.06 3.61
N LEU A 90 -7.73 4.83 2.29
CA LEU A 90 -7.02 5.66 1.31
C LEU A 90 -7.57 7.09 1.28
N LEU A 91 -8.89 7.25 1.47
CA LEU A 91 -9.56 8.56 1.57
C LEU A 91 -9.18 9.31 2.85
N ASP A 92 -9.13 8.65 4.00
CA ASP A 92 -8.68 9.30 5.24
C ASP A 92 -7.17 9.59 5.18
N TRP A 93 -6.37 8.73 4.52
CA TRP A 93 -4.92 8.92 4.39
C TRP A 93 -4.56 10.16 3.56
N GLU A 94 -5.19 10.36 2.39
CA GLU A 94 -4.95 11.57 1.57
C GLU A 94 -5.31 12.86 2.32
N MET A 95 -6.26 12.79 3.25
CA MET A 95 -6.71 13.92 4.08
C MET A 95 -5.85 14.15 5.32
N THR A 96 -4.81 13.33 5.54
CA THR A 96 -3.96 13.38 6.73
C THR A 96 -2.48 13.60 6.37
N PRO A 97 -2.07 14.86 6.08
CA PRO A 97 -0.70 15.17 5.63
C PRO A 97 0.42 14.73 6.59
N ALA A 98 0.11 14.64 7.89
CA ALA A 98 1.06 14.16 8.90
C ALA A 98 1.53 12.72 8.68
N LEU A 99 0.75 11.92 7.93
CA LEU A 99 1.06 10.53 7.56
C LEU A 99 1.73 10.42 6.19
N ASN A 100 2.17 11.54 5.59
CA ASN A 100 2.90 11.62 4.33
C ASN A 100 2.27 10.81 3.17
N PRO A 101 1.02 11.11 2.76
CA PRO A 101 0.29 10.34 1.76
C PRO A 101 0.85 10.55 0.36
N THR A 102 1.76 9.67 -0.06
CA THR A 102 2.41 9.70 -1.38
C THR A 102 2.31 8.34 -2.07
N LEU A 103 2.39 8.33 -3.41
CA LEU A 103 2.46 7.08 -4.17
C LEU A 103 3.68 6.26 -3.77
N GLY A 104 4.82 6.91 -3.48
CA GLY A 104 6.03 6.23 -3.00
C GLY A 104 5.82 5.48 -1.69
N ASN A 105 5.15 6.09 -0.72
CA ASN A 105 4.86 5.42 0.55
C ASN A 105 3.82 4.31 0.39
N LEU A 106 2.78 4.49 -0.43
CA LEU A 106 1.84 3.42 -0.72
C LEU A 106 2.59 2.22 -1.33
N TRP A 107 3.45 2.46 -2.31
CA TRP A 107 4.22 1.42 -2.97
C TRP A 107 5.16 0.70 -2.01
N LYS A 108 5.86 1.47 -1.18
CA LYS A 108 6.74 0.96 -0.12
C LYS A 108 5.97 0.05 0.86
N TYR A 109 4.81 0.46 1.34
CA TYR A 109 4.04 -0.34 2.31
C TYR A 109 3.48 -1.61 1.68
N LEU A 110 3.07 -1.57 0.41
CA LEU A 110 2.66 -2.79 -0.31
C LEU A 110 3.81 -3.79 -0.49
N ILE A 111 5.04 -3.30 -0.70
CA ILE A 111 6.25 -4.12 -0.69
C ILE A 111 6.47 -4.72 0.70
N GLU A 112 6.40 -3.90 1.75
CA GLU A 112 6.60 -4.36 3.14
C GLU A 112 5.57 -5.41 3.57
N LEU A 113 4.34 -5.38 3.03
CA LEU A 113 3.31 -6.41 3.26
C LEU A 113 3.44 -7.64 2.36
N GLY A 114 4.46 -7.72 1.50
CA GLY A 114 4.60 -8.80 0.53
C GLY A 114 3.52 -8.82 -0.56
N ARG A 115 2.76 -7.74 -0.75
CA ARG A 115 1.64 -7.65 -1.70
C ARG A 115 2.09 -7.28 -3.11
N LEU A 116 3.01 -8.09 -3.65
CA LEU A 116 3.57 -7.93 -4.99
C LEU A 116 2.52 -8.13 -6.09
N ASP A 117 1.50 -8.96 -5.82
CA ASP A 117 0.33 -9.16 -6.68
C ASP A 117 -0.43 -7.85 -6.95
N VAL A 118 -0.57 -7.02 -5.92
CA VAL A 118 -1.20 -5.70 -6.04
C VAL A 118 -0.34 -4.78 -6.91
N LEU A 119 0.98 -4.79 -6.71
CA LEU A 119 1.92 -3.94 -7.44
C LEU A 119 1.94 -4.28 -8.94
N GLN A 120 2.00 -5.57 -9.26
CA GLN A 120 2.03 -6.07 -10.63
C GLN A 120 0.79 -5.60 -11.41
N ASP A 121 -0.38 -5.75 -10.81
CA ASP A 121 -1.64 -5.35 -11.43
C ASP A 121 -1.84 -3.83 -11.45
N CYS A 122 -1.26 -3.09 -10.49
CA CYS A 122 -1.41 -1.64 -10.39
C CYS A 122 -0.41 -0.84 -11.22
N ARG A 123 0.70 -1.45 -11.67
CA ARG A 123 1.79 -0.79 -12.39
C ARG A 123 1.32 -0.04 -13.64
N SER A 124 0.39 -0.63 -14.39
CA SER A 124 -0.20 -0.02 -15.59
C SER A 124 -0.99 1.26 -15.30
N PHE A 125 -1.51 1.44 -14.09
CA PHE A 125 -2.37 2.59 -13.75
C PHE A 125 -1.63 3.76 -13.11
N VAL A 126 -0.36 3.56 -12.75
CA VAL A 126 0.50 4.58 -12.15
C VAL A 126 1.47 5.17 -13.19
N SER A 127 1.68 4.49 -14.33
CA SER A 127 2.67 4.85 -15.36
C SER A 127 2.13 5.43 -16.67
N GLU A 128 0.79 5.57 -16.84
CA GLU A 128 0.15 6.24 -18.00
C GLU A 128 -0.72 7.45 -17.63
#